data_AF-A0A6L9JTX8-F1
#
_entry.id   AF-A0A6L9JTX8-F1
#
_cell.length_a   1.000
_cell.length_b   1.000
_cell.length_c   1.000
_cell.angle_alpha   90.00
_cell.angle_beta   90.00
_cell.angle_gamma   90.00
#
_symmetry.space_group_name_H-M   'P 1'
#
loop_
_entity.id
_entity.type
_entity.pdbx_description
1 polymer ?
#
loop_
_entity_poly.entity_id
_entity_poly.type
_entity_poly.pdbx_seq_one_letter_code
_entity_poly.pdbx_strand_id
1 'polypeptide(L)'
;MSELCPSGTIDSQKMTENWVEFQLVDEQGNPLVNMPYRLISSGRLRDERKGVTNNQGLLREENLSSDAVTLYISAQPLADEMEQRPLREKRSIRASVVKPKAETEGHQHRYVTIGQISDGLPVIDKWIEEKPPRYHFPDPVPKGFRVLSTNCRYILEVCPFRAWVLLLHHQKDYSLVNAYNLALMGLLSYFDDNVDIAGSITHFFNRQMLDISQLPSKVEKISRTPIVYDVPFSERYTDVVFIDSKAGESGIGDTELFYVANQQEIIVSWRGTASVNDALTDIMYQPLKLGCEPDGVCSGFINNGKVHRGFWEAFNLIGQLKAPGSDENVFDKVIDLARSRNLFICGHSLGGALGLLHSAQLKKYHPCLYSYGMPRTLTRSAVQELEEITHYRHVNENDLVPSMPPEKDLDNWLYNYWGPLGYLFSTIELLGLTNGQEVFLHHGEIVHFYKADLIIETLKKSDSNDLIRLTEILPVMAKLYLIPSLNNETKDNMKVALEIQKEFFKQISDADKNKWFPRNANPTLKYALGVPDHRMLKYIHYIGDRIAELFAPDKYYFYQDQKQLFENTMNERSDIIPDIRQRNTLFLNMDNQLEQALIDTLQDKQSILALTRYTNIATRIEKEL
;
A
#
# COMPACT_ATOMS: atom_id res chain seq x y z
N MET A 1 34.47 -20.22 24.49
CA MET A 1 35.49 -19.48 25.24
C MET A 1 36.27 -18.68 24.22
N SER A 2 35.84 -17.44 24.01
CA SER A 2 36.50 -16.46 23.13
C SER A 2 37.61 -15.80 23.93
N GLU A 3 38.84 -15.85 23.43
CA GLU A 3 39.92 -15.02 23.95
C GLU A 3 39.58 -13.55 23.63
N LEU A 4 39.04 -12.88 24.63
CA LEU A 4 38.77 -11.44 24.64
C LEU A 4 40.10 -10.69 24.73
N CYS A 5 40.19 -9.54 24.07
CA CYS A 5 41.34 -8.64 24.09
C CYS A 5 41.91 -8.51 25.52
N PRO A 6 43.25 -8.58 25.70
CA PRO A 6 43.83 -8.54 27.03
C PRO A 6 43.49 -7.20 27.70
N SER A 7 42.73 -7.27 28.80
CA SER A 7 42.59 -6.15 29.73
C SER A 7 43.90 -6.03 30.52
N GLY A 8 44.84 -5.24 30.02
CA GLY A 8 46.16 -5.09 30.62
C GLY A 8 46.10 -4.44 32.00
N THR A 9 46.62 -5.13 33.01
CA THR A 9 47.04 -4.57 34.29
C THR A 9 48.28 -3.70 34.10
N ILE A 10 48.28 -2.54 34.77
CA ILE A 10 49.27 -1.47 34.65
C ILE A 10 50.58 -1.90 35.35
N ASP A 11 51.68 -1.96 34.60
CA ASP A 11 53.03 -1.90 35.13
C ASP A 11 53.75 -0.66 34.57
N SER A 12 54.05 0.26 35.47
CA SER A 12 54.46 1.63 35.17
C SER A 12 55.96 1.72 34.94
N GLN A 13 56.47 1.30 33.77
CA GLN A 13 57.79 1.76 33.26
C GLN A 13 58.21 1.34 31.83
N LYS A 14 57.30 0.83 30.99
CA LYS A 14 57.54 0.73 29.53
C LYS A 14 56.61 1.71 28.81
N MET A 15 57.16 2.58 27.95
CA MET A 15 56.38 3.25 26.92
C MET A 15 55.75 2.13 26.07
N THR A 16 54.49 1.80 26.34
CA THR A 16 53.79 0.72 25.65
C THR A 16 53.42 1.21 24.26
N GLU A 17 53.95 0.55 23.23
CA GLU A 17 53.61 0.76 21.82
C GLU A 17 52.16 0.31 21.56
N ASN A 18 51.19 1.00 22.15
CA ASN A 18 49.80 0.67 21.93
C ASN A 18 49.39 1.12 20.52
N TRP A 19 48.67 0.26 19.82
CA TRP A 19 48.11 0.58 18.52
C TRP A 19 46.61 0.32 18.50
N VAL A 20 45.89 0.96 17.59
CA VAL A 20 44.49 0.61 17.32
C VAL A 20 44.28 0.63 15.82
N GLU A 21 43.42 -0.26 15.35
CA GLU A 21 43.11 -0.37 13.95
C GLU A 21 41.62 -0.46 13.75
N PHE A 22 41.08 0.30 12.81
CA PHE A 22 39.68 0.25 12.43
C PHE A 22 39.59 -0.06 10.95
N GLN A 23 38.74 -1.01 10.59
CA GLN A 23 38.35 -1.27 9.22
C GLN A 23 36.87 -0.93 9.05
N LEU A 24 36.59 0.00 8.14
CA LEU A 24 35.23 0.40 7.79
C LEU A 24 34.76 -0.38 6.56
N VAL A 25 33.63 -1.06 6.67
CA VAL A 25 33.02 -1.82 5.58
C VAL A 25 31.51 -1.59 5.54
N ASP A 26 30.90 -1.72 4.36
CA ASP A 26 29.44 -1.78 4.21
C ASP A 26 28.88 -3.15 4.66
N GLU A 27 27.56 -3.31 4.59
CA GLU A 27 26.87 -4.56 4.98
C GLU A 27 27.19 -5.76 4.08
N GLN A 28 27.82 -5.54 2.92
CA GLN A 28 28.30 -6.60 2.02
C GLN A 28 29.79 -6.91 2.26
N GLY A 29 30.45 -6.18 3.16
CA GLY A 29 31.86 -6.34 3.48
C GLY A 29 32.81 -5.60 2.53
N ASN A 30 32.28 -4.73 1.66
CA ASN A 30 33.13 -3.90 0.80
C ASN A 30 33.70 -2.72 1.60
N PRO A 31 34.97 -2.35 1.39
CA PRO A 31 35.62 -1.29 2.16
C PRO A 31 35.07 0.11 1.86
N LEU A 32 35.04 0.96 2.89
CA LEU A 32 34.82 2.40 2.76
C LEU A 32 36.17 3.12 2.64
N VAL A 33 36.55 3.45 1.40
CA VAL A 33 37.87 3.97 1.04
C VAL A 33 37.89 5.50 1.10
N ASN A 34 39.03 6.10 1.42
CA ASN A 34 39.25 7.55 1.47
C ASN A 34 38.33 8.30 2.46
N MET A 35 37.82 7.63 3.49
CA MET A 35 36.98 8.25 4.51
C MET A 35 37.84 9.10 5.45
N PRO A 36 37.67 10.44 5.51
CA PRO A 36 38.42 11.28 6.41
C PRO A 36 38.06 10.98 7.86
N TYR A 37 39.05 10.86 8.73
CA TYR A 37 38.85 10.57 10.14
C TYR A 37 39.64 11.48 11.08
N ARG A 38 39.17 11.53 12.32
CA ARG A 38 39.87 12.09 13.48
C ARG A 38 39.84 11.06 14.60
N LEU A 39 40.96 10.80 15.23
CA LEU A 39 41.08 9.91 16.39
C LEU A 39 41.56 10.72 17.59
N ILE A 40 40.78 10.74 18.67
CA ILE A 40 41.08 11.54 19.87
C ILE A 40 41.27 10.65 21.08
N SER A 41 42.43 10.76 21.73
CA SER A 41 42.73 10.09 23.01
C SER A 41 42.10 10.85 24.18
N SER A 42 41.46 10.13 25.12
CA SER A 42 40.75 10.70 26.27
C SER A 42 41.67 11.07 27.46
N GLY A 43 42.98 10.99 27.27
CA GLY A 43 43.99 11.21 28.31
C GLY A 43 44.14 12.67 28.77
N ARG A 44 45.03 12.89 29.74
CA ARG A 44 45.34 14.24 30.27
C ARG A 44 45.90 15.21 29.21
N LEU A 45 46.58 14.68 28.19
CA LEU A 45 47.00 15.41 27.02
C LEU A 45 46.13 14.96 25.85
N ARG A 46 45.43 15.90 25.22
CA ARG A 46 44.60 15.64 24.04
C ARG A 46 45.53 15.35 22.85
N ASP A 47 45.68 14.07 22.51
CA ASP A 47 46.29 13.62 21.26
C ASP A 47 45.19 13.46 20.21
N GLU A 48 45.27 14.24 19.13
CA GLU A 48 44.32 14.21 18.01
C GLU A 48 45.06 13.87 16.71
N ARG A 49 44.70 12.73 16.13
CA ARG A 49 45.27 12.24 14.86
C ARG A 49 44.26 12.35 13.75
N LYS A 50 44.73 12.54 12.52
CA LYS A 50 43.88 12.73 11.33
C LYS A 50 44.46 11.99 10.15
N GLY A 51 43.58 11.47 9.31
CA GLY A 51 43.96 10.79 8.08
C GLY A 51 42.76 10.42 7.23
N VAL A 52 42.97 9.50 6.31
CA VAL A 52 41.93 8.90 5.48
C VAL A 52 42.09 7.37 5.52
N THR A 53 40.99 6.63 5.38
CA THR A 53 41.06 5.17 5.22
C THR A 53 41.73 4.79 3.91
N ASN A 54 42.48 3.70 3.90
CA ASN A 54 43.14 3.19 2.70
C ASN A 54 42.16 2.43 1.77
N ASN A 55 42.69 1.80 0.72
CA ASN A 55 41.95 0.98 -0.24
C ASN A 55 41.23 -0.25 0.35
N GLN A 56 41.54 -0.64 1.58
CA GLN A 56 40.87 -1.71 2.33
C GLN A 56 39.91 -1.16 3.40
N GLY A 57 39.66 0.15 3.40
CA GLY A 57 38.85 0.82 4.43
C GLY A 57 39.53 0.85 5.80
N LEU A 58 40.83 0.60 5.84
CA LEU A 58 41.62 0.46 7.06
C LEU A 58 42.26 1.78 7.45
N LEU A 59 42.27 2.05 8.76
CA LEU A 59 43.13 3.05 9.38
C LEU A 59 43.82 2.40 10.59
N ARG A 60 45.10 2.70 10.78
CA ARG A 60 45.93 2.16 11.86
C ARG A 60 46.73 3.28 12.48
N GLU A 61 46.67 3.38 13.80
CA GLU A 61 47.40 4.37 14.57
C GLU A 61 48.21 3.68 15.67
N GLU A 62 49.49 4.02 15.79
CA GLU A 62 50.45 3.38 16.69
C GLU A 62 51.05 4.38 17.69
N ASN A 63 51.75 3.92 18.72
CA ASN A 63 52.32 4.80 19.77
C ASN A 63 51.25 5.61 20.51
N LEU A 64 50.10 5.00 20.79
CA LEU A 64 49.01 5.60 21.55
C LEU A 64 49.22 5.44 23.06
N SER A 65 48.67 6.37 23.84
CA SER A 65 48.49 6.16 25.28
C SER A 65 47.57 4.96 25.55
N SER A 66 47.62 4.38 26.75
CA SER A 66 46.65 3.37 27.19
C SER A 66 45.24 3.92 27.46
N ASP A 67 45.00 5.21 27.23
CA ASP A 67 43.71 5.86 27.40
C ASP A 67 42.72 5.47 26.29
N ALA A 68 41.43 5.57 26.60
CA ALA A 68 40.35 5.34 25.64
C ALA A 68 40.47 6.30 24.44
N VAL A 69 40.28 5.77 23.24
CA VAL A 69 40.27 6.57 22.00
C VAL A 69 38.85 6.67 21.43
N THR A 70 38.53 7.80 20.82
CA THR A 70 37.25 8.01 20.13
C THR A 70 37.53 8.31 18.66
N LEU A 71 36.99 7.44 17.79
CA LEU A 71 37.04 7.60 16.34
C LEU A 71 35.88 8.46 15.88
N TYR A 72 36.18 9.44 15.04
CA TYR A 72 35.20 10.23 14.32
C TYR A 72 35.48 10.15 12.82
N ILE A 73 34.46 9.86 12.03
CA ILE A 73 34.50 9.90 10.57
C ILE A 73 33.79 11.18 10.11
N SER A 74 34.29 11.81 9.04
CA SER A 74 33.65 13.01 8.50
C SER A 74 32.22 12.72 8.03
N ALA A 75 31.26 13.46 8.58
CA ALA A 75 29.83 13.18 8.42
C ALA A 75 29.35 13.24 6.96
N GLN A 76 29.71 14.28 6.21
CA GLN A 76 29.23 14.47 4.83
C GLN A 76 29.76 13.41 3.87
N PRO A 77 31.08 13.17 3.75
CA PRO A 77 31.59 12.12 2.86
C PRO A 77 31.06 10.73 3.21
N LEU A 78 30.87 10.44 4.50
CA LEU A 78 30.29 9.18 4.95
C LEU A 78 28.82 9.05 4.52
N ALA A 79 28.01 10.10 4.70
CA ALA A 79 26.62 10.08 4.27
C ALA A 79 26.52 9.89 2.75
N ASP A 80 27.27 10.67 1.97
CA ASP A 80 27.30 10.59 0.50
C ASP A 80 27.65 9.18 0.01
N GLU A 81 28.66 8.55 0.62
CA GLU A 81 29.07 7.18 0.30
C GLU A 81 28.01 6.15 0.71
N MET A 82 27.46 6.27 1.93
CA MET A 82 26.52 5.30 2.47
C MET A 82 25.12 5.37 1.86
N GLU A 83 24.75 6.46 1.18
CA GLU A 83 23.55 6.51 0.34
C GLU A 83 23.64 5.56 -0.86
N GLN A 84 24.84 5.35 -1.39
CA GLN A 84 25.09 4.52 -2.58
C GLN A 84 25.25 3.03 -2.25
N ARG A 85 25.47 2.68 -0.97
CA ARG A 85 25.68 1.29 -0.56
C ARG A 85 24.35 0.54 -0.46
N PRO A 86 24.25 -0.71 -0.97
CA PRO A 86 23.01 -1.45 -0.93
C PRO A 86 22.69 -1.94 0.49
N LEU A 87 21.41 -1.97 0.81
CA LEU A 87 20.94 -2.56 2.07
C LEU A 87 21.00 -4.09 1.98
N ARG A 88 21.54 -4.80 2.99
CA ARG A 88 21.43 -6.27 3.00
C ARG A 88 19.97 -6.71 3.04
N GLU A 89 19.69 -7.85 2.43
CA GLU A 89 18.34 -8.39 2.25
C GLU A 89 17.62 -8.63 3.58
N LYS A 90 18.28 -9.29 4.52
CA LYS A 90 17.78 -9.61 5.86
C LYS A 90 18.40 -8.64 6.88
N ARG A 91 17.56 -7.93 7.63
CA ARG A 91 18.01 -6.89 8.57
C ARG A 91 18.58 -7.42 9.89
N SER A 92 18.35 -8.71 10.21
CA SER A 92 18.91 -9.32 11.42
C SER A 92 20.43 -9.40 11.33
N ILE A 93 21.13 -9.06 12.42
CA ILE A 93 22.59 -9.19 12.52
C ILE A 93 23.09 -10.63 12.30
N ARG A 94 22.23 -11.64 12.47
CA ARG A 94 22.56 -13.04 12.16
C ARG A 94 22.81 -13.28 10.68
N ALA A 95 22.33 -12.39 9.81
CA ALA A 95 22.55 -12.43 8.37
C ALA A 95 23.77 -11.61 7.90
N SER A 96 24.53 -11.00 8.82
CA SER A 96 25.77 -10.31 8.47
C SER A 96 26.79 -11.29 7.88
N VAL A 97 27.36 -10.95 6.73
CA VAL A 97 28.52 -11.64 6.15
C VAL A 97 29.86 -11.17 6.75
N VAL A 98 29.86 -9.98 7.38
CA VAL A 98 31.07 -9.35 7.94
C VAL A 98 31.43 -9.96 9.30
N LYS A 99 30.45 -10.04 10.22
CA LYS A 99 30.60 -10.55 11.58
C LYS A 99 31.31 -11.92 11.66
N PRO A 100 30.88 -12.99 10.97
CA PRO A 100 31.53 -14.30 11.09
C PRO A 100 32.99 -14.28 10.63
N LYS A 101 33.29 -13.52 9.57
CA LYS A 101 34.65 -13.33 9.06
C LYS A 101 35.53 -12.62 10.08
N ALA A 102 35.05 -11.49 10.63
CA ALA A 102 35.75 -10.74 11.66
C ALA A 102 36.04 -11.60 12.91
N GLU A 103 35.06 -12.37 13.37
CA GLU A 103 35.22 -13.26 14.54
C GLU A 103 36.24 -14.39 14.28
N THR A 104 36.25 -14.96 13.07
CA THR A 104 37.21 -16.01 12.68
C THR A 104 38.64 -15.47 12.61
N GLU A 105 38.81 -14.21 12.20
CA GLU A 105 40.10 -13.52 12.13
C GLU A 105 40.54 -12.93 13.50
N GLY A 106 39.76 -13.14 14.57
CA GLY A 106 40.05 -12.62 15.90
C GLY A 106 39.85 -11.11 16.06
N HIS A 107 39.08 -10.49 15.16
CA HIS A 107 38.79 -9.06 15.14
C HIS A 107 37.49 -8.72 15.89
N GLN A 108 37.42 -7.52 16.46
CA GLN A 108 36.24 -7.04 17.20
C GLN A 108 35.20 -6.48 16.23
N HIS A 109 34.12 -7.21 15.99
CA HIS A 109 33.03 -6.75 15.13
C HIS A 109 32.06 -5.81 15.84
N ARG A 110 31.65 -4.74 15.16
CA ARG A 110 30.57 -3.84 15.59
C ARG A 110 29.73 -3.40 14.40
N TYR A 111 28.42 -3.57 14.52
CA TYR A 111 27.46 -2.95 13.61
C TYR A 111 27.12 -1.53 14.10
N VAL A 112 27.23 -0.54 13.22
CA VAL A 112 27.08 0.88 13.57
C VAL A 112 26.27 1.61 12.51
N THR A 113 25.53 2.64 12.92
CA THR A 113 24.89 3.61 12.02
C THR A 113 25.83 4.79 11.77
N ILE A 114 25.57 5.55 10.70
CA ILE A 114 26.44 6.70 10.36
C ILE A 114 26.55 7.70 11.53
N GLY A 115 25.47 7.95 12.27
CA GLY A 115 25.46 8.88 13.40
C GLY A 115 26.27 8.41 14.61
N GLN A 116 26.56 7.11 14.72
CA GLN A 116 27.37 6.56 15.81
C GLN A 116 28.87 6.72 15.60
N ILE A 117 29.31 6.94 14.36
CA ILE A 117 30.74 7.09 14.00
C ILE A 117 31.08 8.49 13.48
N SER A 118 30.09 9.31 13.13
CA SER A 118 30.31 10.63 12.53
C SER A 118 30.83 11.69 13.52
N ASP A 119 31.54 12.69 13.00
CA ASP A 119 31.93 13.91 13.73
C ASP A 119 30.84 14.97 13.87
N GLY A 120 29.69 14.76 13.24
CA GLY A 120 28.56 15.67 13.26
C GLY A 120 27.42 15.15 12.41
N LEU A 121 26.46 16.03 12.12
CA LEU A 121 25.36 15.73 11.20
C LEU A 121 25.77 16.13 9.78
N PRO A 122 25.51 15.29 8.76
CA PRO A 122 25.59 15.71 7.37
C PRO A 122 24.46 16.68 7.05
N VAL A 123 24.57 17.39 5.93
CA VAL A 123 23.43 18.13 5.38
C VAL A 123 22.40 17.11 4.88
N ILE A 124 21.20 17.15 5.44
CA ILE A 124 20.09 16.30 5.04
C ILE A 124 19.09 17.17 4.29
N ASP A 125 18.96 16.95 2.98
CA ASP A 125 18.04 17.74 2.15
C ASP A 125 16.59 17.64 2.66
N LYS A 126 15.91 18.79 2.68
CA LYS A 126 14.51 18.96 3.14
C LYS A 126 14.21 18.34 4.52
N TRP A 127 15.18 18.33 5.42
CA TRP A 127 14.96 17.93 6.81
C TRP A 127 14.46 19.13 7.63
N ILE A 128 13.26 18.99 8.21
CA ILE A 128 12.59 20.08 8.95
C ILE A 128 12.45 19.81 10.46
N GLU A 129 12.72 18.58 10.91
CA GLU A 129 12.68 18.24 12.33
C GLU A 129 13.93 18.74 13.06
N GLU A 130 13.77 19.16 14.33
CA GLU A 130 14.89 19.57 15.20
C GLU A 130 15.91 18.44 15.41
N LYS A 131 15.43 17.19 15.46
CA LYS A 131 16.25 16.00 15.67
C LYS A 131 16.50 15.28 14.34
N PRO A 132 17.70 14.72 14.12
CA PRO A 132 17.99 13.93 12.93
C PRO A 132 17.18 12.61 12.91
N PRO A 133 17.17 11.90 11.77
CA PRO A 133 16.46 10.62 11.64
C PRO A 133 16.91 9.62 12.72
N ARG A 134 15.99 9.25 13.62
CA ARG A 134 16.30 8.55 14.88
C ARG A 134 17.07 7.25 14.71
N TYR A 135 16.79 6.47 13.66
CA TYR A 135 17.49 5.22 13.44
C TYR A 135 18.94 5.44 13.02
N HIS A 136 19.17 6.30 12.04
CA HIS A 136 20.51 6.61 11.50
C HIS A 136 21.36 7.45 12.47
N PHE A 137 20.70 8.23 13.33
CA PHE A 137 21.30 9.06 14.36
C PHE A 137 20.61 8.82 15.72
N PRO A 138 20.93 7.70 16.40
CA PRO A 138 20.35 7.38 17.70
C PRO A 138 20.64 8.43 18.78
N ASP A 139 21.81 9.06 18.70
CA ASP A 139 22.17 10.26 19.45
C ASP A 139 21.97 11.49 18.56
N PRO A 140 21.17 12.51 18.99
CA PRO A 140 20.95 13.73 18.22
C PRO A 140 22.23 14.55 17.97
N VAL A 141 23.23 14.37 18.83
CA VAL A 141 24.57 14.97 18.69
C VAL A 141 25.56 13.81 18.59
N PRO A 142 26.09 13.51 17.38
CA PRO A 142 27.06 12.44 17.18
C PRO A 142 28.27 12.58 18.09
N LYS A 143 28.61 11.48 18.78
CA LYS A 143 29.70 11.44 19.79
C LYS A 143 30.95 10.69 19.31
N GLY A 144 30.93 10.20 18.08
CA GLY A 144 31.94 9.26 17.57
C GLY A 144 31.92 7.92 18.29
N PHE A 145 32.79 7.02 17.84
CA PHE A 145 32.86 5.65 18.30
C PHE A 145 34.03 5.46 19.28
N ARG A 146 33.70 5.32 20.56
CA ARG A 146 34.66 5.20 21.66
C ARG A 146 35.03 3.73 21.91
N VAL A 147 36.33 3.46 22.04
CA VAL A 147 36.87 2.15 22.43
C VAL A 147 37.84 2.27 23.60
N LEU A 148 37.87 1.23 24.44
CA LEU A 148 38.75 1.14 25.61
C LEU A 148 39.97 0.26 25.37
N SER A 149 39.86 -0.73 24.49
CA SER A 149 40.93 -1.69 24.24
C SER A 149 41.82 -1.22 23.09
N THR A 150 43.10 -1.10 23.37
CA THR A 150 44.16 -0.96 22.37
C THR A 150 44.79 -2.33 22.08
N ASN A 151 45.63 -2.41 21.06
CA ASN A 151 46.27 -3.60 20.50
C ASN A 151 45.28 -4.60 19.88
N CYS A 152 44.25 -4.07 19.21
CA CYS A 152 43.28 -4.87 18.49
C CYS A 152 42.75 -4.14 17.25
N ARG A 153 42.16 -4.93 16.34
CA ARG A 153 41.42 -4.45 15.17
C ARG A 153 39.93 -4.48 15.44
N TYR A 154 39.25 -3.37 15.14
CA TYR A 154 37.81 -3.26 15.08
C TYR A 154 37.33 -3.29 13.63
N ILE A 155 36.35 -4.13 13.33
CA ILE A 155 35.63 -4.10 12.05
C ILE A 155 34.30 -3.41 12.30
N LEU A 156 34.14 -2.22 11.74
CA LEU A 156 32.89 -1.46 11.82
C LEU A 156 32.09 -1.74 10.54
N GLU A 157 31.04 -2.55 10.68
CA GLU A 157 30.03 -2.77 9.65
C GLU A 157 29.04 -1.60 9.70
N VAL A 158 29.14 -0.72 8.70
CA VAL A 158 28.40 0.55 8.66
C VAL A 158 27.08 0.34 7.93
N CYS A 159 25.99 0.70 8.59
CA CYS A 159 24.65 0.71 8.05
C CYS A 159 24.52 1.73 6.90
N PRO A 160 24.01 1.33 5.72
CA PRO A 160 23.67 2.25 4.64
C PRO A 160 22.71 3.35 5.07
N PHE A 161 22.87 4.54 4.49
CA PHE A 161 21.99 5.68 4.74
C PHE A 161 20.83 5.65 3.75
N ARG A 162 19.77 4.92 4.11
CA ARG A 162 18.65 4.59 3.23
C ARG A 162 17.32 4.72 3.93
N ALA A 163 16.24 4.78 3.16
CA ALA A 163 14.86 4.83 3.65
C ALA A 163 13.98 3.88 2.83
N TRP A 164 12.82 3.51 3.39
CA TRP A 164 11.79 2.75 2.70
C TRP A 164 10.92 3.68 1.84
N VAL A 165 10.50 3.19 0.68
CA VAL A 165 9.45 3.76 -0.17
C VAL A 165 8.47 2.67 -0.60
N LEU A 166 7.22 3.03 -0.88
CA LEU A 166 6.23 2.06 -1.34
C LEU A 166 6.57 1.60 -2.76
N LEU A 167 6.43 0.29 -3.02
CA LEU A 167 6.50 -0.21 -4.38
C LEU A 167 5.18 0.12 -5.10
N LEU A 168 5.25 0.98 -6.11
CA LEU A 168 4.12 1.37 -6.94
C LEU A 168 4.51 1.41 -8.41
N HIS A 169 3.58 1.07 -9.28
CA HIS A 169 3.75 1.01 -10.73
C HIS A 169 2.83 2.02 -11.40
N HIS A 170 3.39 3.10 -11.96
CA HIS A 170 2.61 4.10 -12.68
C HIS A 170 2.34 3.65 -14.12
N GLN A 171 1.27 2.88 -14.30
CA GLN A 171 0.95 2.22 -15.56
C GLN A 171 -0.57 2.16 -15.78
N LYS A 172 -0.99 1.85 -17.01
CA LYS A 172 -2.41 1.68 -17.34
C LYS A 172 -2.97 0.33 -16.91
N ASP A 173 -2.12 -0.70 -16.92
CA ASP A 173 -2.52 -2.07 -16.63
C ASP A 173 -2.61 -2.33 -15.12
N TYR A 174 -3.41 -3.33 -14.74
CA TYR A 174 -3.72 -3.58 -13.35
C TYR A 174 -2.50 -4.14 -12.58
N SER A 175 -2.03 -3.39 -11.59
CA SER A 175 -1.02 -3.87 -10.64
C SER A 175 -1.63 -4.34 -9.33
N LEU A 176 -1.36 -5.60 -8.96
CA LEU A 176 -1.79 -6.17 -7.68
C LEU A 176 -1.05 -5.52 -6.49
N VAL A 177 0.21 -5.12 -6.68
CA VAL A 177 1.00 -4.41 -5.67
C VAL A 177 0.44 -3.01 -5.39
N ASN A 178 0.07 -2.27 -6.44
CA ASN A 178 -0.64 -0.99 -6.27
C ASN A 178 -1.92 -1.19 -5.47
N ALA A 179 -2.73 -2.19 -5.84
CA ALA A 179 -3.97 -2.50 -5.17
C ALA A 179 -3.78 -2.79 -3.67
N TYR A 180 -2.66 -3.40 -3.28
CA TYR A 180 -2.36 -3.66 -1.87
C TYR A 180 -1.85 -2.42 -1.12
N ASN A 181 -0.82 -1.75 -1.66
CA ASN A 181 -0.20 -0.61 -0.99
C ASN A 181 -1.15 0.59 -0.90
N LEU A 182 -1.91 0.88 -1.95
CA LEU A 182 -2.91 1.95 -1.95
C LEU A 182 -4.12 1.59 -1.07
N ALA A 183 -4.41 0.30 -0.85
CA ALA A 183 -5.40 -0.10 0.12
C ALA A 183 -4.95 0.23 1.56
N LEU A 184 -3.68 -0.04 1.89
CA LEU A 184 -3.10 0.37 3.17
C LEU A 184 -3.14 1.89 3.35
N MET A 185 -2.85 2.67 2.30
CA MET A 185 -2.93 4.14 2.35
C MET A 185 -4.36 4.65 2.51
N GLY A 186 -5.34 3.98 1.88
CA GLY A 186 -6.75 4.24 2.08
C GLY A 186 -7.17 4.01 3.54
N LEU A 187 -6.71 2.92 4.18
CA LEU A 187 -6.95 2.67 5.61
C LEU A 187 -6.23 3.67 6.51
N LEU A 188 -4.97 4.01 6.20
CA LEU A 188 -4.14 4.91 7.00
C LEU A 188 -4.80 6.28 7.17
N SER A 189 -5.59 6.72 6.18
CA SER A 189 -6.34 7.98 6.24
C SER A 189 -7.37 8.05 7.37
N TYR A 190 -7.80 6.91 7.94
CA TYR A 190 -8.83 6.87 8.99
C TYR A 190 -8.32 7.06 10.41
N PHE A 191 -7.00 7.21 10.59
CA PHE A 191 -6.39 7.40 11.90
C PHE A 191 -6.01 8.87 12.11
N ASP A 192 -6.35 9.41 13.27
CA ASP A 192 -6.00 10.79 13.63
C ASP A 192 -4.48 10.97 13.62
N ASP A 193 -4.02 12.03 12.95
CA ASP A 193 -2.58 12.18 12.70
C ASP A 193 -1.81 12.65 13.94
N ASN A 194 -0.74 11.93 14.29
CA ASN A 194 0.14 12.24 15.42
C ASN A 194 1.48 11.50 15.29
N VAL A 195 2.58 12.24 15.18
CA VAL A 195 3.94 11.69 14.98
C VAL A 195 4.40 10.69 16.06
N ASP A 196 3.85 10.77 17.27
CA ASP A 196 4.22 9.91 18.40
C ASP A 196 3.34 8.66 18.54
N ILE A 197 2.26 8.56 17.73
CA ILE A 197 1.33 7.43 17.78
C ILE A 197 1.59 6.48 16.61
N ALA A 198 2.05 5.28 16.93
CA ALA A 198 2.29 4.25 15.92
C ALA A 198 1.00 3.90 15.16
N GLY A 199 1.03 4.02 13.84
CA GLY A 199 -0.10 3.79 12.96
C GLY A 199 -0.77 5.05 12.41
N SER A 200 -0.37 6.25 12.86
CA SER A 200 -0.73 7.51 12.21
C SER A 200 0.06 7.76 10.93
N ILE A 201 -0.39 8.72 10.11
CA ILE A 201 0.22 9.09 8.84
C ILE A 201 1.66 9.58 9.05
N THR A 202 1.83 10.60 9.89
CA THR A 202 3.13 11.22 10.15
C THR A 202 4.07 10.24 10.85
N HIS A 203 3.60 9.41 11.79
CA HIS A 203 4.45 8.37 12.38
C HIS A 203 4.87 7.33 11.32
N PHE A 204 3.96 6.90 10.45
CA PHE A 204 4.26 5.93 9.41
C PHE A 204 5.38 6.43 8.48
N PHE A 205 5.25 7.63 7.92
CA PHE A 205 6.24 8.15 6.97
C PHE A 205 7.50 8.75 7.62
N ASN A 206 7.39 9.45 8.75
CA ASN A 206 8.53 10.13 9.38
C ASN A 206 9.23 9.28 10.47
N ARG A 207 8.68 8.12 10.84
CA ARG A 207 9.34 7.19 11.78
C ARG A 207 9.54 5.82 11.16
N GLN A 208 8.47 5.11 10.77
CA GLN A 208 8.59 3.72 10.30
C GLN A 208 9.33 3.60 8.97
N MET A 209 9.01 4.47 8.00
CA MET A 209 9.67 4.44 6.68
C MET A 209 11.14 4.89 6.74
N LEU A 210 11.58 5.54 7.83
CA LEU A 210 12.96 5.97 8.04
C LEU A 210 13.78 5.00 8.90
N ASP A 211 13.14 3.97 9.47
CA ASP A 211 13.77 2.93 10.28
C ASP A 211 14.03 1.68 9.44
N ILE A 212 15.24 1.59 8.88
CA ILE A 212 15.67 0.43 8.08
C ILE A 212 16.13 -0.77 8.94
N SER A 213 15.97 -0.76 10.27
CA SER A 213 16.22 -1.98 11.07
C SER A 213 15.18 -3.06 10.83
N GLN A 214 14.00 -2.67 10.38
CA GLN A 214 12.84 -3.53 10.16
C GLN A 214 11.97 -2.97 9.05
N LEU A 215 11.00 -3.75 8.59
CA LEU A 215 9.99 -3.24 7.67
C LEU A 215 8.94 -2.44 8.44
N PRO A 216 8.35 -1.39 7.83
CA PRO A 216 7.15 -0.76 8.36
C PRO A 216 6.04 -1.82 8.55
N SER A 217 5.24 -1.69 9.60
CA SER A 217 4.26 -2.74 9.94
C SER A 217 3.00 -2.24 10.62
N LYS A 218 3.00 -1.06 11.25
CA LYS A 218 1.80 -0.52 11.90
C LYS A 218 1.09 0.48 10.98
N VAL A 219 -0.11 0.15 10.52
CA VAL A 219 -0.97 1.01 9.68
C VAL A 219 -2.32 1.15 10.38
N GLU A 220 -2.73 2.35 10.76
CA GLU A 220 -3.91 2.56 11.63
C GLU A 220 -3.78 1.71 12.91
N LYS A 221 -4.70 0.77 13.16
CA LYS A 221 -4.66 -0.15 14.29
C LYS A 221 -4.15 -1.53 13.91
N ILE A 222 -3.94 -1.82 12.64
CA ILE A 222 -3.51 -3.14 12.19
C ILE A 222 -2.00 -3.28 12.07
N SER A 223 -1.52 -4.50 12.24
CA SER A 223 -0.14 -4.88 12.00
C SER A 223 -0.04 -5.56 10.62
N ARG A 224 0.18 -4.76 9.57
CA ARG A 224 0.40 -5.23 8.20
C ARG A 224 1.52 -4.45 7.53
N THR A 225 2.45 -5.19 6.92
CA THR A 225 3.62 -4.63 6.25
C THR A 225 3.28 -4.30 4.79
N PRO A 226 3.47 -3.05 4.34
CA PRO A 226 3.40 -2.71 2.92
C PRO A 226 4.51 -3.41 2.14
N ILE A 227 4.33 -3.50 0.82
CA ILE A 227 5.38 -3.96 -0.08
C ILE A 227 6.28 -2.76 -0.38
N VAL A 228 7.49 -2.77 0.17
CA VAL A 228 8.43 -1.64 0.13
C VAL A 228 9.80 -2.05 -0.40
N TYR A 229 10.49 -1.09 -0.99
CA TYR A 229 11.89 -1.19 -1.34
C TYR A 229 12.69 -0.04 -0.72
N ASP A 230 13.99 -0.22 -0.60
CA ASP A 230 14.88 0.79 -0.02
C ASP A 230 15.52 1.67 -1.10
N VAL A 231 15.59 2.97 -0.84
CA VAL A 231 16.21 4.01 -1.68
C VAL A 231 17.27 4.79 -0.90
N PRO A 232 18.19 5.52 -1.58
CA PRO A 232 19.01 6.54 -0.93
C PRO A 232 18.19 7.44 -0.01
N PHE A 233 18.73 7.85 1.14
CA PHE A 233 17.95 8.62 2.12
C PHE A 233 17.46 9.98 1.56
N SER A 234 18.17 10.56 0.61
CA SER A 234 17.79 11.74 -0.17
C SER A 234 16.54 11.55 -1.04
N GLU A 235 16.16 10.31 -1.37
CA GLU A 235 14.99 9.95 -2.21
C GLU A 235 13.75 9.53 -1.39
N ARG A 236 13.81 9.64 -0.05
CA ARG A 236 12.67 9.37 0.84
C ARG A 236 11.47 10.28 0.57
N TYR A 237 10.32 9.95 1.15
CA TYR A 237 9.20 10.91 1.25
C TYR A 237 9.62 12.13 2.09
N THR A 238 9.45 13.32 1.52
CA THR A 238 9.86 14.60 2.15
C THR A 238 8.66 15.50 2.41
N ASP A 239 7.67 15.47 1.53
CA ASP A 239 6.37 16.10 1.76
C ASP A 239 5.48 15.06 2.46
N VAL A 240 5.08 15.28 3.71
CA VAL A 240 4.10 14.46 4.44
C VAL A 240 3.09 15.41 5.06
N VAL A 241 1.90 15.47 4.47
CA VAL A 241 0.92 16.49 4.81
C VAL A 241 -0.44 15.86 5.04
N PHE A 242 -1.00 16.11 6.22
CA PHE A 242 -2.37 15.79 6.60
C PHE A 242 -3.20 17.07 6.64
N ILE A 243 -4.39 17.00 6.05
CA ILE A 243 -5.36 18.10 5.97
C ILE A 243 -6.66 17.62 6.61
N ASP A 244 -7.13 18.38 7.59
CA ASP A 244 -8.44 18.21 8.22
C ASP A 244 -9.22 19.51 8.09
N SER A 245 -10.40 19.43 7.46
CA SER A 245 -11.28 20.57 7.28
C SER A 245 -11.91 21.09 8.58
N LYS A 246 -12.01 20.27 9.64
CA LYS A 246 -12.45 20.72 10.98
C LYS A 246 -11.43 21.64 11.65
N ALA A 247 -10.15 21.47 11.35
CA ALA A 247 -9.07 22.23 11.94
C ALA A 247 -8.87 23.63 11.31
N GLY A 248 -9.57 23.94 10.21
CA GLY A 248 -9.50 25.24 9.53
C GLY A 248 -10.30 26.36 10.21
N GLU A 249 -10.00 27.63 9.87
CA GLU A 249 -10.63 28.83 10.46
C GLU A 249 -12.17 28.84 10.38
N SER A 250 -12.73 28.17 9.37
CA SER A 250 -14.18 28.07 9.15
C SER A 250 -14.85 26.99 10.00
N GLY A 251 -14.13 25.91 10.38
CA GLY A 251 -14.68 24.75 11.10
C GLY A 251 -15.88 24.06 10.44
N ILE A 252 -16.02 24.15 9.11
CA ILE A 252 -17.15 23.59 8.35
C ILE A 252 -16.70 22.27 7.72
N GLY A 253 -17.42 21.17 7.99
CA GLY A 253 -17.23 19.86 7.33
C GLY A 253 -16.42 18.83 8.13
N ASP A 254 -16.43 17.57 7.65
CA ASP A 254 -15.68 16.43 8.20
C ASP A 254 -14.95 15.67 7.07
N THR A 255 -14.18 16.43 6.28
CA THR A 255 -13.40 15.90 5.16
C THR A 255 -11.92 15.96 5.48
N GLU A 256 -11.23 14.87 5.20
CA GLU A 256 -9.80 14.73 5.44
C GLU A 256 -9.10 14.12 4.24
N LEU A 257 -7.86 14.56 4.05
CA LEU A 257 -6.98 14.11 3.00
C LEU A 257 -5.56 14.12 3.54
N PHE A 258 -4.75 13.16 3.12
CA PHE A 258 -3.31 13.32 3.22
C PHE A 258 -2.66 13.14 1.86
N TYR A 259 -1.53 13.80 1.67
CA TYR A 259 -0.64 13.50 0.58
C TYR A 259 0.79 13.31 1.08
N VAL A 260 1.50 12.40 0.41
CA VAL A 260 2.93 12.21 0.60
C VAL A 260 3.64 12.27 -0.72
N ALA A 261 4.85 12.81 -0.74
CA ALA A 261 5.63 12.85 -1.96
C ALA A 261 7.14 12.79 -1.73
N ASN A 262 7.82 12.11 -2.65
CA ASN A 262 9.27 12.07 -2.78
C ASN A 262 9.68 12.75 -4.09
N GLN A 263 10.87 12.45 -4.63
CA GLN A 263 11.32 13.07 -5.89
C GLN A 263 10.61 12.51 -7.12
N GLN A 264 10.05 11.29 -7.05
CA GLN A 264 9.55 10.52 -8.18
C GLN A 264 8.02 10.42 -8.22
N GLU A 265 7.36 10.37 -7.06
CA GLU A 265 5.93 10.11 -6.94
C GLU A 265 5.26 10.97 -5.88
N ILE A 266 3.95 11.14 -6.06
CA ILE A 266 3.02 11.69 -5.09
C ILE A 266 1.86 10.71 -4.92
N ILE A 267 1.50 10.45 -3.66
CA ILE A 267 0.37 9.63 -3.28
C ILE A 267 -0.61 10.53 -2.54
N VAL A 268 -1.85 10.55 -3.01
CA VAL A 268 -2.96 11.27 -2.37
C VAL A 268 -3.98 10.26 -1.87
N SER A 269 -4.31 10.32 -0.59
CA SER A 269 -5.31 9.46 0.03
C SER A 269 -6.42 10.30 0.64
N TRP A 270 -7.65 10.00 0.26
CA TRP A 270 -8.85 10.63 0.80
C TRP A 270 -9.50 9.73 1.83
N ARG A 271 -9.81 10.30 3.00
CA ARG A 271 -10.60 9.61 4.02
C ARG A 271 -12.07 9.63 3.63
N GLY A 272 -12.76 8.51 3.84
CA GLY A 272 -14.22 8.52 3.85
C GLY A 272 -14.78 8.93 5.21
N THR A 273 -16.09 9.12 5.31
CA THR A 273 -16.73 9.54 6.56
C THR A 273 -16.49 8.54 7.70
N ALA A 274 -16.09 9.03 8.89
CA ALA A 274 -15.99 8.19 10.09
C ALA A 274 -17.35 7.97 10.79
N SER A 275 -18.32 8.84 10.52
CA SER A 275 -19.66 8.88 11.11
C SER A 275 -20.70 8.29 10.17
N VAL A 276 -21.48 7.34 10.67
CA VAL A 276 -22.59 6.71 9.92
C VAL A 276 -23.68 7.72 9.56
N ASN A 277 -23.90 8.77 10.38
CA ASN A 277 -24.97 9.75 10.13
C ASN A 277 -24.63 10.72 8.99
N ASP A 278 -23.38 11.15 8.88
CA ASP A 278 -22.95 12.03 7.80
C ASP A 278 -22.87 11.24 6.49
N ALA A 279 -22.44 9.98 6.58
CA ALA A 279 -22.49 9.05 5.45
C ALA A 279 -23.93 8.77 4.95
N LEU A 280 -24.97 8.91 5.80
CA LEU A 280 -26.39 8.78 5.40
C LEU A 280 -26.87 9.92 4.49
N THR A 281 -26.34 11.13 4.62
CA THR A 281 -26.70 12.25 3.74
C THR A 281 -25.85 12.27 2.48
N ASP A 282 -24.58 11.87 2.60
CA ASP A 282 -23.59 12.03 1.54
C ASP A 282 -23.74 11.03 0.39
N ILE A 283 -24.42 9.90 0.58
CA ILE A 283 -24.47 8.80 -0.41
C ILE A 283 -25.87 8.65 -1.05
N MET A 284 -26.88 9.39 -0.56
CA MET A 284 -28.25 9.36 -1.12
C MET A 284 -28.41 10.32 -2.30
N TYR A 285 -29.11 9.90 -3.36
CA TYR A 285 -29.33 10.68 -4.60
C TYR A 285 -29.56 12.19 -4.39
N GLN A 286 -28.50 12.98 -4.54
CA GLN A 286 -28.53 14.44 -4.52
C GLN A 286 -27.72 14.98 -5.70
N PRO A 287 -28.26 14.94 -6.93
CA PRO A 287 -27.51 15.34 -8.11
C PRO A 287 -27.37 16.86 -8.18
N LEU A 288 -26.16 17.31 -8.45
CA LEU A 288 -25.81 18.70 -8.68
C LEU A 288 -25.29 18.83 -10.12
N LYS A 289 -25.87 19.72 -10.91
CA LYS A 289 -25.50 19.90 -12.32
C LYS A 289 -24.05 20.38 -12.42
N LEU A 290 -23.26 19.72 -13.26
CA LEU A 290 -21.93 20.18 -13.63
C LEU A 290 -22.04 21.08 -14.86
N GLY A 291 -21.22 22.12 -14.88
CA GLY A 291 -21.23 23.17 -15.91
C GLY A 291 -21.48 24.53 -15.28
N CYS A 292 -20.82 25.57 -15.80
CA CYS A 292 -20.86 26.93 -15.24
C CYS A 292 -22.17 27.69 -15.60
N GLU A 293 -23.28 26.95 -15.68
CA GLU A 293 -24.64 27.47 -15.88
C GLU A 293 -25.25 27.94 -14.54
N PRO A 294 -26.30 28.79 -14.55
CA PRO A 294 -26.85 29.41 -13.32
C PRO A 294 -27.26 28.45 -12.19
N ASP A 295 -27.70 27.23 -12.53
CA ASP A 295 -28.14 26.20 -11.56
C ASP A 295 -27.10 25.07 -11.38
N GLY A 296 -25.89 25.25 -11.90
CA GLY A 296 -24.80 24.28 -11.87
C GLY A 296 -23.60 24.76 -11.06
N VAL A 297 -22.67 23.85 -10.82
CA VAL A 297 -21.35 24.17 -10.26
C VAL A 297 -20.29 24.15 -11.35
N CYS A 298 -19.48 25.19 -11.35
CA CYS A 298 -18.35 25.33 -12.25
C CYS A 298 -17.18 24.54 -11.68
N SER A 299 -17.00 23.29 -12.14
CA SER A 299 -15.88 22.47 -11.68
C SER A 299 -14.54 22.93 -12.26
N GLY A 300 -14.55 23.43 -13.49
CA GLY A 300 -13.34 23.76 -14.26
C GLY A 300 -12.65 22.55 -14.90
N PHE A 301 -13.13 21.32 -14.66
CA PHE A 301 -12.49 20.09 -15.17
C PHE A 301 -13.46 19.02 -15.73
N ILE A 302 -14.75 19.11 -15.41
CA ILE A 302 -15.87 18.36 -16.01
C ILE A 302 -16.94 19.35 -16.47
N ASN A 303 -17.37 19.26 -17.73
CA ASN A 303 -18.24 20.26 -18.35
C ASN A 303 -19.72 19.84 -18.41
N ASN A 304 -20.01 18.54 -18.47
CA ASN A 304 -21.34 17.99 -18.65
C ASN A 304 -21.71 17.00 -17.54
N GLY A 305 -23.01 16.72 -17.43
CA GLY A 305 -23.56 15.75 -16.49
C GLY A 305 -23.80 16.34 -15.10
N LYS A 306 -23.75 15.47 -14.08
CA LYS A 306 -24.03 15.81 -12.68
C LYS A 306 -23.07 15.08 -11.76
N VAL A 307 -22.81 15.69 -10.61
CA VAL A 307 -22.03 15.13 -9.50
C VAL A 307 -22.94 14.97 -8.29
N HIS A 308 -22.60 14.05 -7.39
CA HIS A 308 -23.25 14.01 -6.09
C HIS A 308 -22.93 15.27 -5.27
N ARG A 309 -23.95 15.98 -4.78
CA ARG A 309 -23.82 17.26 -4.07
C ARG A 309 -22.89 17.17 -2.86
N GLY A 310 -23.10 16.19 -1.97
CA GLY A 310 -22.28 16.02 -0.78
C GLY A 310 -20.81 15.75 -1.11
N PHE A 311 -20.55 14.96 -2.16
CA PHE A 311 -19.17 14.66 -2.59
C PHE A 311 -18.50 15.90 -3.18
N TRP A 312 -19.25 16.71 -3.95
CA TRP A 312 -18.76 17.98 -4.48
C TRP A 312 -18.44 18.99 -3.38
N GLU A 313 -19.35 19.16 -2.41
CA GLU A 313 -19.17 20.08 -1.28
C GLU A 313 -17.96 19.68 -0.42
N ALA A 314 -17.82 18.39 -0.08
CA ALA A 314 -16.68 17.84 0.65
C ALA A 314 -15.35 18.02 -0.11
N PHE A 315 -15.34 17.72 -1.41
CA PHE A 315 -14.16 17.92 -2.25
C PHE A 315 -13.73 19.39 -2.31
N ASN A 316 -14.68 20.29 -2.58
CA ASN A 316 -14.41 21.72 -2.75
C ASN A 316 -13.94 22.39 -1.45
N LEU A 317 -14.35 21.86 -0.29
CA LEU A 317 -13.93 22.35 1.02
C LEU A 317 -12.41 22.24 1.22
N ILE A 318 -11.80 21.11 0.87
CA ILE A 318 -10.34 20.93 0.95
C ILE A 318 -9.60 21.91 0.03
N GLY A 319 -10.14 22.16 -1.16
CA GLY A 319 -9.56 23.10 -2.12
C GLY A 319 -9.53 24.56 -1.63
N GLN A 320 -10.32 24.91 -0.62
CA GLN A 320 -10.33 26.25 -0.01
C GLN A 320 -9.31 26.40 1.12
N LEU A 321 -8.75 25.30 1.62
CA LEU A 321 -7.78 25.31 2.71
C LEU A 321 -6.38 25.60 2.17
N LYS A 322 -5.56 26.28 2.99
CA LYS A 322 -4.13 26.46 2.71
C LYS A 322 -3.35 25.18 3.01
N ALA A 323 -2.37 24.87 2.18
CA ALA A 323 -1.42 23.82 2.50
C ALA A 323 -0.56 24.25 3.71
N PRO A 324 -0.32 23.37 4.72
CA PRO A 324 0.52 23.69 5.86
C PRO A 324 1.89 24.24 5.45
N GLY A 325 2.24 25.41 5.98
CA GLY A 325 3.52 26.06 5.66
C GLY A 325 3.61 26.70 4.27
N SER A 326 2.49 26.85 3.54
CA SER A 326 2.42 27.53 2.24
C SER A 326 1.30 28.57 2.21
N ASP A 327 1.43 29.55 1.30
CA ASP A 327 0.35 30.48 0.95
C ASP A 327 -0.58 29.92 -0.13
N GLU A 328 -0.18 28.84 -0.79
CA GLU A 328 -0.98 28.11 -1.78
C GLU A 328 -2.10 27.31 -1.10
N ASN A 329 -3.22 27.14 -1.82
CA ASN A 329 -4.23 26.17 -1.38
C ASN A 329 -3.73 24.73 -1.59
N VAL A 330 -4.39 23.78 -0.92
CA VAL A 330 -4.01 22.36 -0.96
C VAL A 330 -3.96 21.80 -2.39
N PHE A 331 -4.93 22.16 -3.24
CA PHE A 331 -5.00 21.64 -4.60
C PHE A 331 -3.91 22.20 -5.51
N ASP A 332 -3.60 23.49 -5.41
CA ASP A 332 -2.49 24.11 -6.15
C ASP A 332 -1.17 23.45 -5.77
N LYS A 333 -0.97 23.16 -4.47
CA LYS A 333 0.22 22.46 -4.01
C LYS A 333 0.31 21.05 -4.61
N VAL A 334 -0.77 20.27 -4.60
CA VAL A 334 -0.80 18.93 -5.19
C VAL A 334 -0.58 18.99 -6.71
N ILE A 335 -1.19 19.95 -7.40
CA ILE A 335 -1.00 20.20 -8.84
C ILE A 335 0.47 20.44 -9.16
N ASP A 336 1.16 21.25 -8.35
CA ASP A 336 2.56 21.58 -8.56
C ASP A 336 3.48 20.38 -8.37
N LEU A 337 3.20 19.53 -7.38
CA LEU A 337 3.93 18.28 -7.19
C LEU A 337 3.65 17.27 -8.32
N ALA A 338 2.41 17.19 -8.82
CA ALA A 338 1.99 16.27 -9.88
C ALA A 338 2.59 16.62 -11.26
N ARG A 339 3.10 17.85 -11.47
CA ARG A 339 3.71 18.24 -12.76
C ARG A 339 4.93 17.43 -13.16
N SER A 340 5.68 16.90 -12.19
CA SER A 340 6.94 16.20 -12.42
C SER A 340 7.05 14.85 -11.72
N ARG A 341 5.94 14.33 -11.17
CA ARG A 341 5.90 13.12 -10.36
C ARG A 341 4.78 12.21 -10.82
N ASN A 342 5.00 10.92 -10.71
CA ASN A 342 3.95 9.91 -10.89
C ASN A 342 2.84 10.13 -9.85
N LEU A 343 1.59 10.17 -10.30
CA LEU A 343 0.46 10.53 -9.45
C LEU A 343 -0.41 9.32 -9.13
N PHE A 344 -0.45 8.95 -7.85
CA PHE A 344 -1.32 7.91 -7.34
C PHE A 344 -2.39 8.52 -6.44
N ILE A 345 -3.64 8.08 -6.64
CA ILE A 345 -4.77 8.52 -5.82
C ILE A 345 -5.48 7.29 -5.29
N CYS A 346 -5.90 7.33 -4.03
CA CYS A 346 -6.65 6.24 -3.44
C CYS A 346 -7.69 6.73 -2.43
N GLY A 347 -8.64 5.86 -2.12
CA GLY A 347 -9.68 6.15 -1.15
C GLY A 347 -10.65 4.99 -0.97
N HIS A 348 -11.20 4.88 0.23
CA HIS A 348 -12.18 3.88 0.61
C HIS A 348 -13.54 4.54 0.85
N SER A 349 -14.63 3.87 0.46
CA SER A 349 -16.00 4.38 0.64
C SER A 349 -16.15 5.78 0.02
N LEU A 350 -16.67 6.76 0.76
CA LEU A 350 -16.70 8.18 0.37
C LEU A 350 -15.34 8.69 -0.14
N GLY A 351 -14.23 8.28 0.48
CA GLY A 351 -12.89 8.71 0.08
C GLY A 351 -12.57 8.32 -1.37
N GLY A 352 -13.12 7.20 -1.86
CA GLY A 352 -12.98 6.81 -3.26
C GLY A 352 -13.67 7.81 -4.21
N ALA A 353 -14.85 8.31 -3.83
CA ALA A 353 -15.60 9.30 -4.61
C ALA A 353 -14.86 10.64 -4.69
N LEU A 354 -14.30 11.10 -3.56
CA LEU A 354 -13.46 12.30 -3.52
C LEU A 354 -12.16 12.10 -4.32
N GLY A 355 -11.56 10.91 -4.25
CA GLY A 355 -10.42 10.52 -5.08
C GLY A 355 -10.72 10.58 -6.58
N LEU A 356 -11.93 10.19 -7.00
CA LEU A 356 -12.35 10.32 -8.40
C LEU A 356 -12.49 11.78 -8.83
N LEU A 357 -13.07 12.64 -7.99
CA LEU A 357 -13.17 14.08 -8.28
C LEU A 357 -11.77 14.74 -8.37
N HIS A 358 -10.86 14.36 -7.46
CA HIS A 358 -9.49 14.85 -7.50
C HIS A 358 -8.74 14.33 -8.75
N SER A 359 -8.97 13.08 -9.14
CA SER A 359 -8.43 12.51 -10.38
C SER A 359 -8.94 13.27 -11.60
N ALA A 360 -10.21 13.67 -11.61
CA ALA A 360 -10.78 14.49 -12.69
C ALA A 360 -10.11 15.86 -12.79
N GLN A 361 -9.84 16.53 -11.66
CA GLN A 361 -9.09 17.79 -11.60
C GLN A 361 -7.65 17.63 -12.10
N LEU A 362 -7.02 16.49 -11.78
CA LEU A 362 -5.63 16.19 -12.10
C LEU A 362 -5.45 15.40 -13.41
N LYS A 363 -6.51 15.23 -14.23
CA LYS A 363 -6.51 14.33 -15.40
C LYS A 363 -5.34 14.56 -16.37
N LYS A 364 -4.91 15.81 -16.54
CA LYS A 364 -3.74 16.19 -17.37
C LYS A 364 -2.40 15.60 -16.91
N TYR A 365 -2.34 15.11 -15.67
CA TYR A 365 -1.16 14.50 -15.06
C TYR A 365 -1.30 12.96 -14.95
N HIS A 366 -2.26 12.37 -15.66
CA HIS A 366 -2.44 10.92 -15.80
C HIS A 366 -2.54 10.16 -14.47
N PRO A 367 -3.45 10.54 -13.55
CA PRO A 367 -3.57 9.88 -12.25
C PRO A 367 -3.89 8.38 -12.38
N CYS A 368 -3.25 7.58 -11.52
CA CYS A 368 -3.62 6.19 -11.28
C CYS A 368 -4.48 6.09 -10.01
N LEU A 369 -5.80 5.92 -10.18
CA LEU A 369 -6.77 5.83 -9.08
C LEU A 369 -7.05 4.38 -8.69
N TYR A 370 -6.95 4.07 -7.41
CA TYR A 370 -7.39 2.81 -6.82
C TYR A 370 -8.44 3.09 -5.73
N SER A 371 -9.69 2.70 -5.98
CA SER A 371 -10.79 2.91 -5.04
C SER A 371 -11.32 1.60 -4.49
N TYR A 372 -11.89 1.63 -3.27
CA TYR A 372 -12.37 0.44 -2.55
C TYR A 372 -13.75 0.71 -1.97
N GLY A 373 -14.76 -0.11 -2.34
CA GLY A 373 -16.14 0.08 -1.87
C GLY A 373 -16.74 1.44 -2.28
N MET A 374 -16.27 2.03 -3.37
CA MET A 374 -16.64 3.39 -3.79
C MET A 374 -18.09 3.47 -4.30
N PRO A 375 -18.92 4.42 -3.82
CA PRO A 375 -20.24 4.69 -4.39
C PRO A 375 -20.16 5.34 -5.79
N ARG A 376 -21.24 5.27 -6.56
CA ARG A 376 -21.40 6.03 -7.81
C ARG A 376 -21.36 7.52 -7.50
N THR A 377 -20.59 8.27 -8.27
CA THR A 377 -20.23 9.66 -7.95
C THR A 377 -20.69 10.65 -9.01
N LEU A 378 -20.69 10.21 -10.27
CA LEU A 378 -20.93 11.02 -11.45
C LEU A 378 -22.01 10.38 -12.32
N THR A 379 -22.77 11.20 -13.02
CA THR A 379 -23.71 10.70 -14.03
C THR A 379 -23.03 10.40 -15.35
N ARG A 380 -23.73 9.67 -16.22
CA ARG A 380 -23.29 9.26 -17.55
C ARG A 380 -22.43 10.26 -18.30
N SER A 381 -22.92 11.47 -18.58
CA SER A 381 -22.17 12.43 -19.39
C SER A 381 -20.85 12.87 -18.72
N ALA A 382 -20.82 12.97 -17.39
CA ALA A 382 -19.61 13.31 -16.64
C ALA A 382 -18.60 12.15 -16.64
N VAL A 383 -19.06 10.91 -16.51
CA VAL A 383 -18.20 9.71 -16.57
C VAL A 383 -17.52 9.59 -17.93
N GLN A 384 -18.21 9.92 -19.02
CA GLN A 384 -17.65 9.88 -20.38
C GLN A 384 -16.48 10.86 -20.57
N GLU A 385 -16.49 12.02 -19.88
CA GLU A 385 -15.37 12.97 -19.95
C GLU A 385 -14.10 12.48 -19.24
N LEU A 386 -14.18 11.38 -18.49
CA LEU A 386 -13.12 10.86 -17.64
C LEU A 386 -12.53 9.53 -18.12
N GLU A 387 -12.95 9.01 -19.28
CA GLU A 387 -12.52 7.71 -19.82
C GLU A 387 -10.99 7.52 -19.90
N GLU A 388 -10.23 8.62 -19.97
CA GLU A 388 -8.77 8.62 -20.05
C GLU A 388 -8.07 8.33 -18.70
N ILE A 389 -8.79 8.43 -17.58
CA ILE A 389 -8.25 8.23 -16.24
C ILE A 389 -8.09 6.73 -15.97
N THR A 390 -6.86 6.31 -15.67
CA THR A 390 -6.59 4.97 -15.16
C THR A 390 -7.23 4.81 -13.78
N HIS A 391 -8.32 4.04 -13.71
CA HIS A 391 -9.04 3.80 -12.46
C HIS A 391 -9.43 2.34 -12.31
N TYR A 392 -8.98 1.73 -11.21
CA TYR A 392 -9.41 0.41 -10.78
C TYR A 392 -10.30 0.50 -9.54
N ARG A 393 -11.56 0.09 -9.68
CA ARG A 393 -12.56 0.10 -8.60
C ARG A 393 -12.72 -1.29 -8.01
N HIS A 394 -12.41 -1.43 -6.72
CA HIS A 394 -12.50 -2.69 -6.00
C HIS A 394 -13.85 -2.81 -5.32
N VAL A 395 -14.50 -3.95 -5.51
CA VAL A 395 -15.77 -4.30 -4.86
C VAL A 395 -15.59 -5.64 -4.17
N ASN A 396 -15.92 -5.71 -2.89
CA ASN A 396 -15.92 -6.94 -2.11
C ASN A 396 -17.31 -7.60 -2.16
N GLU A 397 -17.37 -8.93 -1.94
CA GLU A 397 -18.64 -9.65 -1.98
C GLU A 397 -19.66 -9.02 -1.02
N ASN A 398 -20.92 -8.89 -1.45
CA ASN A 398 -22.01 -8.30 -0.64
C ASN A 398 -21.80 -6.85 -0.18
N ASP A 399 -20.72 -6.15 -0.56
CA ASP A 399 -20.59 -4.73 -0.29
C ASP A 399 -21.68 -3.97 -1.06
N LEU A 400 -22.57 -3.30 -0.32
CA LEU A 400 -23.71 -2.59 -0.88
C LEU A 400 -23.42 -1.12 -1.15
N VAL A 401 -22.31 -0.55 -0.65
CA VAL A 401 -22.01 0.87 -0.88
C VAL A 401 -21.81 1.20 -2.36
N PRO A 402 -21.16 0.37 -3.19
CA PRO A 402 -21.11 0.58 -4.64
C PRO A 402 -22.50 0.63 -5.32
N SER A 403 -23.56 0.09 -4.70
CA SER A 403 -24.91 0.20 -5.26
C SER A 403 -25.53 1.60 -5.11
N MET A 404 -24.85 2.52 -4.43
CA MET A 404 -25.37 3.84 -4.09
C MET A 404 -24.78 4.97 -4.96
N PRO A 405 -25.52 6.07 -5.17
CA PRO A 405 -26.97 6.19 -4.92
C PRO A 405 -27.76 5.19 -5.78
N PRO A 406 -28.90 4.68 -5.29
CA PRO A 406 -29.70 3.72 -6.04
C PRO A 406 -30.29 4.38 -7.28
N GLU A 407 -30.11 3.76 -8.43
CA GLU A 407 -30.73 4.13 -9.70
C GLU A 407 -31.83 3.11 -9.97
N LYS A 408 -32.99 3.31 -9.36
CA LYS A 408 -34.05 2.30 -9.26
C LYS A 408 -34.34 1.59 -10.59
N ASP A 409 -34.45 2.31 -11.70
CA ASP A 409 -34.78 1.70 -12.99
C ASP A 409 -33.60 0.89 -13.55
N LEU A 410 -32.38 1.43 -13.47
CA LEU A 410 -31.15 0.74 -13.87
C LEU A 410 -30.89 -0.49 -13.00
N ASP A 411 -30.94 -0.34 -11.68
CA ASP A 411 -30.65 -1.40 -10.72
C ASP A 411 -31.69 -2.53 -10.80
N ASN A 412 -32.96 -2.19 -10.97
CA ASN A 412 -34.01 -3.20 -11.18
C ASN A 412 -33.80 -3.93 -12.51
N TRP A 413 -33.44 -3.21 -13.57
CA TRP A 413 -33.17 -3.81 -14.87
C TRP A 413 -31.96 -4.75 -14.79
N LEU A 414 -30.85 -4.30 -14.20
CA LEU A 414 -29.64 -5.10 -13.99
C LEU A 414 -29.91 -6.34 -13.15
N TYR A 415 -30.66 -6.21 -12.05
CA TYR A 415 -31.03 -7.33 -11.21
C TYR A 415 -31.95 -8.32 -11.93
N ASN A 416 -32.94 -7.84 -12.70
CA ASN A 416 -33.84 -8.72 -13.42
C ASN A 416 -33.14 -9.54 -14.51
N TYR A 417 -32.07 -9.00 -15.09
CA TYR A 417 -31.29 -9.68 -16.13
C TYR A 417 -30.18 -10.54 -15.55
N TRP A 418 -29.39 -10.03 -14.60
CA TRP A 418 -28.15 -10.67 -14.14
C TRP A 418 -28.12 -10.99 -12.65
N GLY A 419 -29.19 -10.67 -11.91
CA GLY A 419 -29.24 -10.84 -10.47
C GLY A 419 -28.14 -10.02 -9.77
N PRO A 420 -27.55 -10.55 -8.69
CA PRO A 420 -26.42 -9.92 -8.00
C PRO A 420 -25.19 -9.68 -8.88
N LEU A 421 -25.08 -10.32 -10.05
CA LEU A 421 -23.98 -10.05 -10.98
C LEU A 421 -24.21 -8.76 -11.78
N GLY A 422 -25.35 -8.08 -11.66
CA GLY A 422 -25.58 -6.77 -12.25
C GLY A 422 -24.56 -5.70 -11.80
N TYR A 423 -23.92 -5.87 -10.63
CA TYR A 423 -22.87 -4.97 -10.14
C TYR A 423 -21.53 -5.12 -10.87
N LEU A 424 -21.37 -6.21 -11.64
CA LEU A 424 -20.14 -6.50 -12.35
C LEU A 424 -19.94 -5.67 -13.61
N PHE A 425 -20.98 -4.97 -14.09
CA PHE A 425 -20.85 -4.19 -15.32
C PHE A 425 -19.90 -3.01 -15.15
N SER A 426 -19.04 -2.85 -16.14
CA SER A 426 -18.28 -1.63 -16.34
C SER A 426 -19.20 -0.50 -16.84
N THR A 427 -18.71 0.71 -16.75
CA THR A 427 -19.46 1.94 -17.00
C THR A 427 -19.82 2.06 -18.47
N ILE A 428 -18.88 1.69 -19.34
CA ILE A 428 -18.98 1.69 -20.80
C ILE A 428 -20.06 0.70 -21.27
N GLU A 429 -20.15 -0.48 -20.65
CA GLU A 429 -21.17 -1.48 -20.99
C GLU A 429 -22.58 -1.00 -20.61
N LEU A 430 -22.70 -0.19 -19.56
CA LEU A 430 -23.95 0.42 -19.12
C LEU A 430 -24.35 1.65 -19.95
N LEU A 431 -23.41 2.32 -20.64
CA LEU A 431 -23.72 3.54 -21.42
C LEU A 431 -24.82 3.32 -22.47
N GLY A 432 -24.84 2.16 -23.13
CA GLY A 432 -25.83 1.80 -24.14
C GLY A 432 -27.22 1.48 -23.57
N LEU A 433 -27.31 1.22 -22.26
CA LEU A 433 -28.53 0.77 -21.56
C LEU A 433 -29.34 1.92 -20.96
N THR A 434 -28.72 3.09 -20.81
CA THR A 434 -29.32 4.27 -20.19
C THR A 434 -30.20 5.10 -21.12
N ASN A 435 -30.28 4.77 -22.43
CA ASN A 435 -31.07 5.49 -23.43
C ASN A 435 -30.89 7.03 -23.43
N GLY A 436 -29.70 7.52 -23.08
CA GLY A 436 -29.45 8.96 -23.01
C GLY A 436 -29.76 9.64 -21.67
N GLN A 437 -30.30 8.91 -20.69
CA GLN A 437 -30.65 9.45 -19.37
C GLN A 437 -29.41 9.72 -18.50
N GLU A 438 -29.46 10.82 -17.75
CA GLU A 438 -28.45 11.17 -16.75
C GLU A 438 -28.69 10.40 -15.44
N VAL A 439 -28.21 9.16 -15.43
CA VAL A 439 -28.16 8.29 -14.24
C VAL A 439 -26.75 8.23 -13.67
N PHE A 440 -26.61 8.08 -12.36
CA PHE A 440 -25.34 7.84 -11.71
C PHE A 440 -24.75 6.52 -12.17
N LEU A 441 -23.50 6.57 -12.62
CA LEU A 441 -22.73 5.40 -13.04
C LEU A 441 -21.45 5.31 -12.21
N HIS A 442 -20.82 4.15 -12.25
CA HIS A 442 -19.45 4.03 -11.78
C HIS A 442 -18.49 4.78 -12.74
N HIS A 443 -17.24 4.91 -12.35
CA HIS A 443 -16.10 5.21 -13.23
C HIS A 443 -15.06 4.10 -13.01
N GLY A 444 -14.25 3.76 -14.01
CA GLY A 444 -13.13 2.82 -13.89
C GLY A 444 -13.46 1.34 -14.11
N GLU A 445 -12.39 0.57 -14.29
CA GLU A 445 -12.38 -0.86 -14.50
C GLU A 445 -12.65 -1.61 -13.20
N ILE A 446 -13.51 -2.63 -13.27
CA ILE A 446 -13.91 -3.39 -12.08
C ILE A 446 -12.86 -4.42 -11.66
N VAL A 447 -12.63 -4.49 -10.36
CA VAL A 447 -12.01 -5.62 -9.67
C VAL A 447 -13.00 -6.14 -8.65
N HIS A 448 -13.51 -7.37 -8.80
CA HIS A 448 -14.53 -7.93 -7.91
C HIS A 448 -14.01 -9.15 -7.16
N PHE A 449 -14.13 -9.10 -5.84
CA PHE A 449 -13.96 -10.27 -4.99
C PHE A 449 -15.30 -11.00 -4.93
N TYR A 450 -15.45 -12.00 -5.80
CA TYR A 450 -16.70 -12.69 -6.00
C TYR A 450 -16.74 -13.99 -5.20
N LYS A 451 -17.83 -14.22 -4.49
CA LYS A 451 -18.10 -15.50 -3.83
C LYS A 451 -18.93 -16.38 -4.76
N ALA A 452 -18.30 -17.42 -5.29
CA ALA A 452 -18.93 -18.40 -6.18
C ALA A 452 -19.54 -19.56 -5.38
N ASP A 453 -20.79 -19.88 -5.71
CA ASP A 453 -21.54 -21.00 -5.17
C ASP A 453 -21.85 -22.04 -6.26
N LEU A 454 -22.09 -23.28 -5.85
CA LEU A 454 -22.59 -24.36 -6.73
C LEU A 454 -24.05 -24.65 -6.43
N ILE A 455 -24.86 -24.78 -7.47
CA ILE A 455 -26.28 -25.12 -7.37
C ILE A 455 -26.51 -26.46 -8.06
N ILE A 456 -27.14 -27.40 -7.35
CA ILE A 456 -27.52 -28.72 -7.88
C ILE A 456 -29.01 -28.79 -8.19
N GLU A 457 -29.38 -29.68 -9.11
CA GLU A 457 -30.75 -30.07 -9.40
C GLU A 457 -30.89 -31.60 -9.23
N THR A 458 -31.84 -32.02 -8.39
CA THR A 458 -32.19 -33.43 -8.14
C THR A 458 -33.64 -33.69 -8.49
N LEU A 459 -33.93 -34.88 -9.03
CA LEU A 459 -35.30 -35.30 -9.33
C LEU A 459 -35.81 -36.21 -8.21
N LYS A 460 -36.92 -35.83 -7.57
CA LYS A 460 -37.59 -36.64 -6.55
C LYS A 460 -39.00 -37.00 -7.01
N LYS A 461 -39.38 -38.27 -6.88
CA LYS A 461 -40.77 -38.69 -7.08
C LYS A 461 -41.63 -38.21 -5.92
N SER A 462 -42.74 -37.56 -6.24
CA SER A 462 -43.77 -37.17 -5.29
C SER A 462 -44.71 -38.33 -4.96
N ASP A 463 -45.53 -38.14 -3.92
CA ASP A 463 -46.57 -39.10 -3.53
C ASP A 463 -47.63 -39.30 -4.62
N SER A 464 -47.77 -38.37 -5.58
CA SER A 464 -48.64 -38.49 -6.77
C SER A 464 -47.96 -39.15 -7.98
N ASN A 465 -46.75 -39.72 -7.82
CA ASN A 465 -45.92 -40.28 -8.89
C ASN A 465 -45.36 -39.26 -9.91
N ASP A 466 -45.58 -37.96 -9.70
CA ASP A 466 -44.98 -36.89 -10.50
C ASP A 466 -43.51 -36.67 -10.09
N LEU A 467 -42.64 -36.36 -11.05
CA LEU A 467 -41.25 -35.99 -10.81
C LEU A 467 -41.17 -34.50 -10.43
N ILE A 468 -40.72 -34.21 -9.21
CA ILE A 468 -40.43 -32.86 -8.72
C ILE A 468 -38.93 -32.61 -8.85
N ARG A 469 -38.57 -31.45 -9.43
CA ARG A 469 -37.20 -30.93 -9.41
C ARG A 469 -36.94 -30.21 -8.09
N LEU A 470 -35.87 -30.61 -7.40
CA LEU A 470 -35.40 -30.03 -6.16
C LEU A 470 -34.02 -29.44 -6.38
N THR A 471 -33.85 -28.19 -5.99
CA THR A 471 -32.64 -27.41 -6.24
C THR A 471 -32.07 -26.84 -4.93
N GLU A 472 -30.76 -26.98 -4.77
CA GLU A 472 -30.03 -26.70 -3.52
C GLU A 472 -28.67 -26.07 -3.79
N ILE A 473 -28.24 -25.16 -2.91
CA ILE A 473 -26.88 -24.59 -2.91
C ILE A 473 -25.96 -25.51 -2.11
N LEU A 474 -24.85 -25.94 -2.71
CA LEU A 474 -23.85 -26.73 -2.00
C LEU A 474 -23.08 -25.88 -0.99
N PRO A 475 -22.65 -26.46 0.15
CA PRO A 475 -21.87 -25.73 1.15
C PRO A 475 -20.44 -25.40 0.69
N VAL A 476 -20.00 -25.97 -0.44
CA VAL A 476 -18.69 -25.71 -1.03
C VAL A 476 -18.76 -24.42 -1.86
N MET A 477 -17.93 -23.45 -1.49
CA MET A 477 -17.90 -22.11 -2.09
C MET A 477 -16.45 -21.73 -2.38
N ALA A 478 -16.22 -20.83 -3.34
CA ALA A 478 -14.90 -20.28 -3.63
C ALA A 478 -14.93 -18.75 -3.66
N LYS A 479 -13.96 -18.09 -3.02
CA LYS A 479 -13.76 -16.64 -3.17
C LYS A 479 -12.76 -16.39 -4.29
N LEU A 480 -13.21 -15.76 -5.36
CA LEU A 480 -12.50 -15.55 -6.61
C LEU A 480 -12.16 -14.07 -6.82
N TYR A 481 -11.01 -13.82 -7.43
CA TYR A 481 -10.50 -12.50 -7.75
C TYR A 481 -10.73 -12.21 -9.24
N LEU A 482 -11.83 -11.55 -9.56
CA LEU A 482 -12.25 -11.34 -10.95
C LEU A 482 -11.80 -9.97 -11.44
N ILE A 483 -10.96 -9.95 -12.48
CA ILE A 483 -10.45 -8.73 -13.14
C ILE A 483 -10.74 -8.87 -14.65
N PRO A 484 -11.89 -8.41 -15.14
CA PRO A 484 -12.24 -8.51 -16.56
C PRO A 484 -11.24 -7.80 -17.46
N SER A 485 -10.68 -6.69 -17.02
CA SER A 485 -9.73 -5.86 -17.76
C SER A 485 -8.29 -6.36 -17.76
N LEU A 486 -8.00 -7.51 -17.12
CA LEU A 486 -6.63 -8.02 -17.01
C LEU A 486 -6.02 -8.33 -18.38
N ASN A 487 -6.79 -8.95 -19.27
CA ASN A 487 -6.44 -9.17 -20.67
C ASN A 487 -7.69 -9.44 -21.52
N ASN A 488 -7.51 -9.71 -22.80
CA ASN A 488 -8.62 -9.99 -23.72
C ASN A 488 -9.39 -11.27 -23.36
N GLU A 489 -8.71 -12.31 -22.88
CA GLU A 489 -9.35 -13.56 -22.50
C GLU A 489 -10.25 -13.38 -21.28
N THR A 490 -9.78 -12.69 -20.23
CA THR A 490 -10.60 -12.38 -19.05
C THR A 490 -11.81 -11.53 -19.42
N LYS A 491 -11.65 -10.58 -20.34
CA LYS A 491 -12.73 -9.73 -20.82
C LYS A 491 -13.80 -10.54 -21.55
N ASP A 492 -13.39 -11.47 -22.40
CA ASP A 492 -14.32 -12.30 -23.16
C ASP A 492 -14.97 -13.37 -22.28
N ASN A 493 -14.21 -14.00 -21.38
CA ASN A 493 -14.74 -14.90 -20.35
C ASN A 493 -15.83 -14.22 -19.52
N MET A 494 -15.59 -12.97 -19.14
CA MET A 494 -16.56 -12.18 -18.38
C MET A 494 -17.86 -11.94 -19.17
N LYS A 495 -17.77 -11.51 -20.43
CA LYS A 495 -18.95 -11.30 -21.28
C LYS A 495 -19.75 -12.59 -21.45
N VAL A 496 -19.09 -13.71 -21.72
CA VAL A 496 -19.76 -15.00 -21.89
C VAL A 496 -20.42 -15.45 -20.58
N ALA A 497 -19.73 -15.31 -19.45
CA ALA A 497 -20.27 -15.66 -18.14
C ALA A 497 -21.52 -14.83 -17.79
N LEU A 498 -21.53 -13.54 -18.15
CA LEU A 498 -22.69 -12.66 -17.96
C LEU A 498 -23.87 -13.04 -18.87
N GLU A 499 -23.64 -13.43 -20.12
CA GLU A 499 -24.72 -13.92 -20.99
C GLU A 499 -25.27 -15.27 -20.52
N ILE A 500 -24.43 -16.18 -20.01
CA ILE A 500 -24.89 -17.44 -19.38
C ILE A 500 -25.75 -17.12 -18.15
N GLN A 501 -25.28 -16.23 -17.28
CA GLN A 501 -26.04 -15.79 -16.11
C GLN A 501 -27.41 -15.25 -16.52
N LYS A 502 -27.47 -14.46 -17.59
CA LYS A 502 -28.69 -13.83 -18.10
C LYS A 502 -29.71 -14.85 -18.57
N GLU A 503 -29.28 -15.82 -19.36
CA GLU A 503 -30.18 -16.88 -19.84
C GLU A 503 -30.63 -17.78 -18.69
N PHE A 504 -29.75 -18.08 -17.74
CA PHE A 504 -30.12 -18.80 -16.52
C PHE A 504 -31.17 -18.05 -15.69
N PHE A 505 -30.99 -16.74 -15.47
CA PHE A 505 -31.91 -15.92 -14.67
C PHE A 505 -33.31 -15.82 -15.29
N LYS A 506 -33.43 -15.91 -16.62
CA LYS A 506 -34.72 -15.96 -17.33
C LYS A 506 -35.48 -17.27 -17.09
N GLN A 507 -34.78 -18.36 -16.83
CA GLN A 507 -35.35 -19.71 -16.74
C GLN A 507 -35.80 -20.08 -15.32
N ILE A 508 -35.29 -19.41 -14.29
CA ILE A 508 -35.58 -19.72 -12.88
C ILE A 508 -36.82 -18.98 -12.37
N SER A 509 -37.57 -19.62 -11.46
CA SER A 509 -38.79 -19.06 -10.89
C SER A 509 -38.48 -17.86 -9.98
N ASP A 510 -39.45 -16.95 -9.76
CA ASP A 510 -39.24 -15.82 -8.83
C ASP A 510 -39.01 -16.28 -7.39
N ALA A 511 -39.57 -17.43 -7.00
CA ALA A 511 -39.29 -18.06 -5.70
C ALA A 511 -37.82 -18.48 -5.59
N ASP A 512 -37.26 -19.07 -6.66
CA ASP A 512 -35.87 -19.48 -6.73
C ASP A 512 -34.91 -18.29 -6.82
N LYS A 513 -35.27 -17.23 -7.56
CA LYS A 513 -34.54 -15.96 -7.55
C LYS A 513 -34.41 -15.42 -6.14
N ASN A 514 -35.52 -15.34 -5.41
CA ASN A 514 -35.52 -14.84 -4.03
C ASN A 514 -34.77 -15.77 -3.05
N LYS A 515 -34.74 -17.08 -3.32
CA LYS A 515 -34.05 -18.07 -2.50
C LYS A 515 -32.54 -18.07 -2.72
N TRP A 516 -32.08 -18.04 -3.97
CA TRP A 516 -30.66 -18.23 -4.32
C TRP A 516 -29.90 -16.93 -4.55
N PHE A 517 -30.62 -15.90 -5.00
CA PHE A 517 -30.08 -14.60 -5.33
C PHE A 517 -30.93 -13.54 -4.65
N PRO A 518 -31.07 -13.59 -3.32
CA PRO A 518 -32.02 -12.77 -2.60
C PRO A 518 -31.92 -11.33 -3.06
N ARG A 519 -33.07 -10.77 -3.47
CA ARG A 519 -33.13 -9.38 -3.91
C ARG A 519 -32.79 -8.52 -2.71
N ASN A 520 -31.59 -7.98 -2.70
CA ASN A 520 -31.30 -6.83 -1.88
C ASN A 520 -32.15 -5.71 -2.48
N ALA A 521 -33.28 -5.39 -1.83
CA ALA A 521 -33.98 -4.14 -2.12
C ALA A 521 -32.95 -3.00 -2.10
N ASN A 522 -33.19 -1.92 -2.85
CA ASN A 522 -32.34 -0.73 -2.82
C ASN A 522 -31.94 -0.48 -1.37
N PRO A 523 -30.65 -0.67 -1.03
CA PRO A 523 -30.30 -0.76 0.36
C PRO A 523 -30.67 0.55 1.01
N THR A 524 -31.21 0.52 2.24
CA THR A 524 -31.17 1.75 3.02
C THR A 524 -29.70 1.99 3.37
N LEU A 525 -29.30 3.24 3.40
CA LEU A 525 -27.90 3.60 3.56
C LEU A 525 -27.32 3.16 4.92
N LYS A 526 -28.17 3.08 5.95
CA LYS A 526 -27.81 2.49 7.25
C LYS A 526 -27.44 1.01 7.13
N TYR A 527 -28.15 0.26 6.30
CA TYR A 527 -27.83 -1.15 6.06
C TYR A 527 -26.57 -1.30 5.24
N ALA A 528 -26.39 -0.49 4.19
CA ALA A 528 -25.20 -0.57 3.33
C ALA A 528 -23.89 -0.32 4.08
N LEU A 529 -23.84 0.76 4.89
CA LEU A 529 -22.66 1.12 5.67
C LEU A 529 -22.38 0.15 6.82
N GLY A 530 -23.41 -0.58 7.29
CA GLY A 530 -23.30 -1.58 8.34
C GLY A 530 -22.81 -2.95 7.86
N VAL A 531 -22.64 -3.16 6.55
CA VAL A 531 -22.23 -4.46 6.00
C VAL A 531 -20.76 -4.73 6.37
N PRO A 532 -20.46 -5.88 7.04
CA PRO A 532 -19.08 -6.23 7.39
C PRO A 532 -18.13 -6.30 6.18
N ASP A 533 -18.67 -6.64 5.02
CA ASP A 533 -17.95 -6.74 3.76
C ASP A 533 -17.57 -5.39 3.14
N HIS A 534 -18.14 -4.28 3.62
CA HIS A 534 -17.70 -2.93 3.26
C HIS A 534 -16.41 -2.51 3.99
N ARG A 535 -15.97 -3.24 5.02
CA ARG A 535 -14.79 -2.82 5.80
C ARG A 535 -13.51 -2.90 4.96
N MET A 536 -12.72 -1.83 4.97
CA MET A 536 -11.43 -1.74 4.26
C MET A 536 -10.48 -2.91 4.53
N LEU A 537 -10.50 -3.47 5.74
CA LEU A 537 -9.71 -4.64 6.12
C LEU A 537 -9.99 -5.88 5.25
N LYS A 538 -11.22 -6.07 4.78
CA LYS A 538 -11.59 -7.19 3.89
C LYS A 538 -10.84 -7.11 2.57
N TYR A 539 -10.68 -5.90 2.05
CA TYR A 539 -9.91 -5.64 0.83
C TYR A 539 -8.41 -5.89 1.06
N ILE A 540 -7.84 -5.28 2.10
CA ILE A 540 -6.41 -5.41 2.43
C ILE A 540 -6.01 -6.88 2.64
N HIS A 541 -6.79 -7.63 3.43
CA HIS A 541 -6.49 -9.03 3.70
C HIS A 541 -6.57 -9.87 2.45
N TYR A 542 -7.66 -9.76 1.68
CA TYR A 542 -7.80 -10.60 0.50
C TYR A 542 -6.72 -10.32 -0.54
N ILE A 543 -6.42 -9.04 -0.84
CA ILE A 543 -5.37 -8.69 -1.81
C ILE A 543 -4.00 -9.18 -1.32
N GLY A 544 -3.65 -8.88 -0.07
CA GLY A 544 -2.35 -9.23 0.49
C GLY A 544 -2.12 -10.73 0.59
N ASP A 545 -3.15 -11.49 0.98
CA ASP A 545 -3.10 -12.94 1.06
C ASP A 545 -2.94 -13.56 -0.34
N ARG A 546 -3.65 -13.05 -1.35
CA ARG A 546 -3.52 -13.53 -2.74
C ARG A 546 -2.14 -13.22 -3.34
N ILE A 547 -1.54 -12.07 -3.04
CA ILE A 547 -0.13 -11.80 -3.41
C ILE A 547 0.80 -12.84 -2.80
N ALA A 548 0.61 -13.16 -1.51
CA ALA A 548 1.47 -14.11 -0.80
C ALA A 548 1.35 -15.53 -1.38
N GLU A 549 0.13 -15.99 -1.70
CA GLU A 549 -0.09 -17.27 -2.38
C GLU A 549 0.55 -17.32 -3.78
N LEU A 550 0.44 -16.25 -4.57
CA LEU A 550 1.00 -16.22 -5.93
C LEU A 550 2.52 -16.20 -5.92
N PHE A 551 3.13 -15.43 -5.00
CA PHE A 551 4.59 -15.28 -4.97
C PHE A 551 5.30 -16.42 -4.21
N ALA A 552 4.67 -17.00 -3.19
CA ALA A 552 5.22 -18.07 -2.38
C ALA A 552 4.21 -19.22 -2.16
N PRO A 553 3.79 -19.91 -3.23
CA PRO A 553 2.76 -20.95 -3.19
C PRO A 553 3.14 -22.15 -2.30
N ASP A 554 4.44 -22.45 -2.18
CA ASP A 554 4.93 -23.52 -1.28
C ASP A 554 4.77 -23.18 0.21
N LYS A 555 4.55 -21.90 0.54
CA LYS A 555 4.44 -21.39 1.91
C LYS A 555 3.00 -21.01 2.27
N TYR A 556 2.22 -20.54 1.30
CA TYR A 556 0.89 -19.97 1.51
C TYR A 556 -0.16 -20.58 0.59
N TYR A 557 -1.26 -21.03 1.19
CA TYR A 557 -2.39 -21.70 0.53
C TYR A 557 -3.72 -21.33 1.21
N PHE A 558 -3.90 -20.04 1.53
CA PHE A 558 -5.06 -19.49 2.24
C PHE A 558 -6.42 -19.77 1.58
N TYR A 559 -6.51 -19.64 0.26
CA TYR A 559 -7.70 -19.82 -0.57
C TYR A 559 -7.53 -20.98 -1.57
N GLN A 560 -6.30 -21.39 -1.86
CA GLN A 560 -6.02 -22.43 -2.86
C GLN A 560 -6.73 -23.76 -2.58
N ASP A 561 -6.68 -24.26 -1.34
CA ASP A 561 -7.34 -25.53 -0.96
C ASP A 561 -8.86 -25.47 -1.17
N GLN A 562 -9.48 -24.36 -0.77
CA GLN A 562 -10.92 -24.16 -0.92
C GLN A 562 -11.31 -24.05 -2.39
N LYS A 563 -10.51 -23.36 -3.21
CA LYS A 563 -10.73 -23.27 -4.67
C LYS A 563 -10.59 -24.63 -5.35
N GLN A 564 -9.58 -25.42 -4.97
CA GLN A 564 -9.38 -26.76 -5.53
C GLN A 564 -10.52 -27.70 -5.14
N LEU A 565 -10.98 -27.65 -3.88
CA LEU A 565 -12.17 -28.40 -3.45
C LEU A 565 -13.42 -27.99 -4.24
N PHE A 566 -13.61 -26.70 -4.48
CA PHE A 566 -14.71 -26.17 -5.29
C PHE A 566 -14.65 -26.66 -6.73
N GLU A 567 -13.48 -26.58 -7.37
CA GLU A 567 -13.28 -27.05 -8.75
C GLU A 567 -13.47 -28.58 -8.88
N ASN A 568 -12.93 -29.36 -7.95
CA ASN A 568 -13.11 -30.82 -7.93
C ASN A 568 -14.60 -31.19 -7.72
N THR A 569 -15.26 -30.56 -6.75
CA THR A 569 -16.70 -30.77 -6.50
C THR A 569 -17.52 -30.43 -7.74
N MET A 570 -17.16 -29.33 -8.41
CA MET A 570 -17.79 -28.95 -9.67
C MET A 570 -17.61 -30.07 -10.70
N ASN A 571 -16.38 -30.54 -10.94
CA ASN A 571 -16.07 -31.55 -11.96
C ASN A 571 -16.69 -32.94 -11.71
N GLU A 572 -16.74 -33.39 -10.45
CA GLU A 572 -17.20 -34.74 -10.11
C GLU A 572 -18.73 -34.90 -10.10
N ARG A 573 -19.47 -33.83 -9.77
CA ARG A 573 -20.92 -33.90 -9.56
C ARG A 573 -21.71 -33.61 -10.82
N SER A 574 -22.31 -34.63 -11.43
CA SER A 574 -23.13 -34.47 -12.65
C SER A 574 -24.45 -33.70 -12.45
N ASP A 575 -24.89 -33.52 -11.20
CA ASP A 575 -26.16 -32.89 -10.83
C ASP A 575 -26.07 -31.36 -10.65
N ILE A 576 -24.89 -30.76 -10.83
CA ILE A 576 -24.74 -29.29 -10.85
C ILE A 576 -25.38 -28.72 -12.12
N ILE A 577 -26.15 -27.65 -11.96
CA ILE A 577 -26.82 -26.95 -13.06
C ILE A 577 -25.79 -26.58 -14.15
N PRO A 578 -26.01 -26.97 -15.42
CA PRO A 578 -25.04 -26.75 -16.51
C PRO A 578 -24.61 -25.29 -16.70
N ASP A 579 -25.55 -24.34 -16.65
CA ASP A 579 -25.25 -22.92 -16.80
C ASP A 579 -24.37 -22.40 -15.66
N ILE A 580 -24.66 -22.81 -14.41
CA ILE A 580 -23.85 -22.44 -13.23
C ILE A 580 -22.45 -23.03 -13.32
N ARG A 581 -22.33 -24.29 -13.74
CA ARG A 581 -21.04 -24.92 -14.01
C ARG A 581 -20.25 -24.12 -15.04
N GLN A 582 -20.83 -23.86 -16.21
CA GLN A 582 -20.14 -23.18 -17.31
C GLN A 582 -19.70 -21.77 -16.89
N ARG A 583 -20.58 -20.99 -16.24
CA ARG A 583 -20.26 -19.67 -15.69
C ARG A 583 -19.10 -19.73 -14.69
N ASN A 584 -19.16 -20.66 -13.73
CA ASN A 584 -18.13 -20.79 -12.70
C ASN A 584 -16.80 -21.29 -13.26
N THR A 585 -16.80 -22.12 -14.30
CA THR A 585 -15.58 -22.47 -15.05
C THR A 585 -14.90 -21.24 -15.64
N LEU A 586 -15.67 -20.32 -16.24
CA LEU A 586 -15.12 -19.06 -16.77
C LEU A 586 -14.57 -18.16 -15.66
N PHE A 587 -15.27 -18.09 -14.52
CA PHE A 587 -14.81 -17.33 -13.35
C PHE A 587 -13.53 -17.89 -12.74
N LEU A 588 -13.42 -19.22 -12.65
CA LEU A 588 -12.18 -19.88 -12.22
C LEU A 588 -11.03 -19.62 -13.20
N ASN A 589 -11.28 -19.69 -14.52
CA ASN A 589 -10.26 -19.34 -15.51
C ASN A 589 -9.76 -17.90 -15.30
N MET A 590 -10.65 -16.93 -15.10
CA MET A 590 -10.25 -15.56 -14.81
C MET A 590 -9.38 -15.43 -13.54
N ASP A 591 -9.78 -16.05 -12.42
CA ASP A 591 -8.98 -16.01 -11.19
C ASP A 591 -7.62 -16.70 -11.35
N ASN A 592 -7.53 -17.75 -12.17
CA ASN A 592 -6.27 -18.44 -12.48
C ASN A 592 -5.29 -17.56 -13.26
N GLN A 593 -5.76 -16.51 -13.92
CA GLN A 593 -4.91 -15.56 -14.64
C GLN A 593 -4.34 -14.45 -13.75
N LEU A 594 -4.70 -14.40 -12.46
CA LEU A 594 -4.29 -13.34 -11.53
C LEU A 594 -2.76 -13.14 -11.44
N GLU A 595 -1.97 -14.19 -11.69
CA GLU A 595 -0.50 -14.10 -11.75
C GLU A 595 0.01 -13.06 -12.76
N GLN A 596 -0.77 -12.77 -13.82
CA GLN A 596 -0.42 -11.76 -14.81
C GLN A 596 -0.32 -10.35 -14.20
N ALA A 597 -1.09 -10.06 -13.16
CA ALA A 597 -1.07 -8.77 -12.46
C ALA A 597 0.19 -8.54 -11.60
N LEU A 598 1.12 -9.51 -11.57
CA LEU A 598 2.43 -9.41 -10.92
C LEU A 598 3.59 -9.38 -11.92
N ILE A 599 3.34 -9.56 -13.23
CA ILE A 599 4.41 -9.68 -14.24
C ILE A 599 5.37 -8.49 -14.19
N ASP A 600 4.87 -7.27 -14.18
CA ASP A 600 5.71 -6.06 -14.16
C ASP A 600 6.53 -5.94 -12.87
N THR A 601 5.94 -6.33 -11.73
CA THR A 601 6.65 -6.41 -10.46
C THR A 601 7.78 -7.44 -10.49
N LEU A 602 7.64 -8.52 -11.26
CA LEU A 602 8.63 -9.59 -11.35
C LEU A 602 9.75 -9.32 -12.37
N GLN A 603 9.72 -8.19 -13.10
CA GLN A 603 10.77 -7.84 -14.07
C GLN A 603 12.02 -7.25 -13.40
N ASP A 604 11.88 -6.67 -12.20
CA ASP A 604 12.96 -5.96 -11.51
C ASP A 604 13.42 -6.68 -10.23
N LYS A 605 14.74 -6.71 -10.00
CA LYS A 605 15.35 -7.42 -8.86
C LYS A 605 14.96 -6.81 -7.52
N GLN A 606 14.85 -5.48 -7.44
CA GLN A 606 14.49 -4.80 -6.21
C GLN A 606 13.03 -5.06 -5.84
N SER A 607 12.16 -5.13 -6.84
CA SER A 607 10.74 -5.50 -6.71
C SER A 607 10.57 -6.96 -6.26
N ILE A 608 11.34 -7.90 -6.82
CA ILE A 608 11.38 -9.30 -6.35
C ILE A 608 11.83 -9.37 -4.88
N LEU A 609 12.86 -8.59 -4.50
CA LEU A 609 13.32 -8.52 -3.11
C LEU A 609 12.25 -7.94 -2.18
N ALA A 610 11.49 -6.93 -2.62
CA ALA A 610 10.36 -6.37 -1.86
C ALA A 610 9.27 -7.42 -1.60
N LEU A 611 8.89 -8.20 -2.62
CA LEU A 611 7.94 -9.32 -2.47
C LEU A 611 8.50 -10.44 -1.59
N THR A 612 9.79 -10.74 -1.68
CA THR A 612 10.47 -11.71 -0.81
C THR A 612 10.45 -11.26 0.64
N ARG A 613 10.72 -9.97 0.91
CA ARG A 613 10.63 -9.37 2.25
C ARG A 613 9.21 -9.44 2.79
N TYR A 614 8.22 -9.06 1.99
CA TYR A 614 6.80 -9.14 2.33
C TYR A 614 6.38 -10.58 2.70
N THR A 615 6.64 -11.55 1.83
CA THR A 615 6.28 -12.97 2.04
C THR A 615 7.09 -13.65 3.13
N ASN A 616 8.24 -13.14 3.54
CA ASN A 616 8.94 -13.67 4.71
C ASN A 616 8.19 -13.39 6.02
N ILE A 617 7.44 -12.28 6.08
CA ILE A 617 6.76 -11.79 7.29
C ILE A 617 5.24 -11.95 7.21
N ALA A 618 4.68 -12.18 6.02
CA ALA A 618 3.24 -12.40 5.81
C ALA A 618 2.73 -13.63 6.58
N THR A 619 2.45 -13.54 7.87
CA THR A 619 1.75 -14.62 8.58
C THR A 619 0.25 -14.41 8.40
N ARG A 620 -0.49 -15.52 8.28
CA ARG A 620 -1.94 -15.51 8.45
C ARG A 620 -2.18 -15.01 9.88
N ILE A 621 -2.60 -13.76 10.04
CA ILE A 621 -3.21 -13.35 11.31
C ILE A 621 -4.61 -13.96 11.27
N GLU A 622 -4.71 -15.21 11.70
CA GLU A 622 -5.99 -15.73 12.17
C GLU A 622 -6.38 -14.96 13.42
N LYS A 623 -7.59 -14.37 13.37
CA LYS A 623 -8.33 -13.71 14.46
C LYS A 623 -7.91 -12.26 14.79
N GLU A 624 -8.28 -11.34 13.92
CA GLU A 624 -8.90 -10.08 14.38
C GLU A 624 -10.25 -9.96 13.65
N LEU A 625 -11.27 -10.59 14.23
CA LEU A 625 -12.70 -10.45 13.88
C LEU A 625 -13.38 -9.57 14.91
#